data_AF-A0A7S4R5N1-F1
#
_entry.id   AF-A0A7S4R5N1-F1
#
_cell.length_a   1.000
_cell.length_b   1.000
_cell.length_c   1.000
_cell.angle_alpha   90.00
_cell.angle_beta   90.00
_cell.angle_gamma   90.00
#
_symmetry.space_group_name_H-M   'P 1'
#
loop_
_entity.id
_entity.type
_entity.pdbx_description
1 polymer ?
#
loop_
_entity_poly.entity_id
_entity_poly.type
_entity_poly.pdbx_seq_one_letter_code
_entity_poly.pdbx_strand_id
1 'polypeptide(L)'
;PEPPNRCGPAMCQCAPWSWLVRLGGGTRPARGGGRWALLGGESGGDAPAGVRGSTPPTGGEATGAAGGAPGQGARAGGLGGALRLFRAQCHAAACNADAAGKAAEPLVEAAIQLVDALVLGISEHLPQVRPEACSTVGGGGAGQSAEAARGLASLTVRFASPVVGEIGTRSRVALSLRVEGELRFVLHCSPPSLKGSPIFLQVDGLEVPALPEAVQVRTRLRAELGDRMDPMTAYAWWECHRHKEFPLQESKFHRVVESLVEQRGMKMLGRRVCADCFWGYLHTTDLSLDRFEFRPDGRLQGGVSLAARLRPPSGAGEAEDRARVREIMRRTLRGHRPAANRLAPSGINLAAMLAGADVGQPGACPQVVAKLLSPARWWGPGEDGWHRHDASWLCTDRKDRLGRVVEGQGRTIWRLETVCDGAGRGAATPGERGGGHCPAPLPPGQPRPPHCKPAGRSDEAPRCRKGARGRAAILGRLSRLRRCVAAHLRRDRPEHAAPAEKEARQARGGGTSPRQGGVRTLAALARGPGHASCWP
;
A
#
# COMPACT_ATOMS: atom_id res chain seq x y z
N PRO A 1 -29.33 -6.19 51.24
CA PRO A 1 -30.00 -7.20 50.39
C PRO A 1 -30.57 -6.52 49.13
N GLU A 2 -29.79 -6.53 48.04
CA GLU A 2 -30.18 -5.94 46.76
C GLU A 2 -31.04 -6.91 45.93
N PRO A 3 -31.94 -6.41 45.05
CA PRO A 3 -32.67 -7.25 44.11
C PRO A 3 -31.82 -7.60 42.86
N PRO A 4 -32.06 -8.75 42.20
CA PRO A 4 -31.20 -9.25 41.14
C PRO A 4 -31.46 -8.57 39.78
N ASN A 5 -30.40 -8.04 39.16
CA ASN A 5 -30.43 -7.56 37.78
C ASN A 5 -30.51 -8.72 36.78
N ARG A 6 -31.57 -8.75 35.97
CA ARG A 6 -31.65 -9.60 34.76
C ARG A 6 -31.02 -8.87 33.57
N CYS A 7 -29.84 -9.31 33.14
CA CYS A 7 -29.26 -8.86 31.87
C CYS A 7 -29.75 -9.75 30.71
N GLY A 8 -30.52 -9.17 29.79
CA GLY A 8 -30.78 -9.75 28.46
C GLY A 8 -29.71 -9.29 27.44
N PRO A 9 -29.51 -10.02 26.33
CA PRO A 9 -28.47 -9.70 25.35
C PRO A 9 -28.91 -8.55 24.43
N ALA A 10 -28.45 -7.33 24.72
CA ALA A 10 -28.63 -6.19 23.82
C ALA A 10 -27.65 -6.26 22.64
N MET A 11 -28.17 -6.43 21.41
CA MET A 11 -27.37 -6.30 20.19
C MET A 11 -26.85 -4.86 20.03
N CYS A 12 -25.57 -4.63 20.29
CA CYS A 12 -24.93 -3.34 20.00
C CYS A 12 -24.67 -3.17 18.49
N GLN A 13 -25.62 -2.58 17.77
CA GLN A 13 -25.38 -2.06 16.42
C GLN A 13 -24.55 -0.77 16.48
N CYS A 14 -23.24 -0.87 16.24
CA CYS A 14 -22.32 0.26 16.25
C CYS A 14 -22.33 1.01 14.90
N ALA A 15 -22.81 2.27 14.88
CA ALA A 15 -22.79 3.12 13.68
C ALA A 15 -22.45 4.61 13.95
N PRO A 16 -21.16 4.99 14.08
CA PRO A 16 -20.75 6.40 14.20
C PRO A 16 -20.36 7.08 12.86
N TRP A 17 -20.15 6.33 11.78
CA TRP A 17 -19.58 6.87 10.52
C TRP A 17 -20.59 7.44 9.51
N SER A 18 -21.90 7.34 9.75
CA SER A 18 -22.96 7.76 8.81
C SER A 18 -23.00 9.28 8.56
N TRP A 19 -22.51 10.10 9.49
CA TRP A 19 -22.57 11.56 9.39
C TRP A 19 -21.67 12.17 8.32
N LEU A 20 -20.52 11.55 8.00
CA LEU A 20 -19.59 12.12 7.01
C LEU A 20 -20.06 11.92 5.55
N VAL A 21 -20.97 10.99 5.30
CA VAL A 21 -21.50 10.70 3.95
C VAL A 21 -22.56 11.73 3.53
N ARG A 22 -23.27 12.33 4.49
CA ARG A 22 -24.42 13.22 4.20
C ARG A 22 -24.06 14.66 3.80
N LEU A 23 -22.77 15.02 3.80
CA LEU A 23 -22.27 16.35 3.42
C LEU A 23 -21.53 16.37 2.06
N GLY A 24 -21.53 15.26 1.31
CA GLY A 24 -20.79 15.14 0.04
C GLY A 24 -21.47 14.31 -1.06
N GLY A 25 -22.75 13.98 -0.92
CA GLY A 25 -23.52 13.24 -1.93
C GLY A 25 -24.34 14.18 -2.81
N GLY A 26 -23.85 14.52 -4.01
CA GLY A 26 -24.51 15.55 -4.83
C GLY A 26 -24.15 15.64 -6.32
N THR A 27 -23.47 14.66 -6.92
CA THR A 27 -23.34 14.56 -8.40
C THR A 27 -23.21 13.10 -8.83
N ARG A 28 -24.15 12.62 -9.66
CA ARG A 28 -23.89 11.45 -10.52
C ARG A 28 -22.86 11.86 -11.59
N PRO A 29 -21.83 11.06 -11.89
CA PRO A 29 -21.02 11.31 -13.07
C PRO A 29 -21.87 11.01 -14.31
N ALA A 30 -21.99 11.99 -15.22
CA ALA A 30 -22.51 11.74 -16.55
C ALA A 30 -21.59 10.76 -17.30
N ARG A 31 -22.15 9.91 -18.16
CA ARG A 31 -21.37 9.12 -19.12
C ARG A 31 -20.72 10.07 -20.14
N GLY A 32 -19.48 10.47 -19.88
CA GLY A 32 -18.65 11.25 -20.81
C GLY A 32 -17.28 10.62 -20.93
N GLY A 33 -16.98 10.03 -22.07
CA GLY A 33 -15.69 9.38 -22.35
C GLY A 33 -14.59 10.42 -22.59
N GLY A 34 -13.90 10.85 -21.53
CA GLY A 34 -12.69 11.65 -21.63
C GLY A 34 -11.45 10.77 -21.79
N ARG A 35 -10.82 10.79 -22.97
CA ARG A 35 -9.44 10.27 -23.12
C ARG A 35 -8.50 11.12 -22.27
N TRP A 36 -7.84 10.50 -21.30
CA TRP A 36 -6.67 11.12 -20.65
C TRP A 36 -5.45 10.86 -21.52
N ALA A 37 -5.00 11.87 -22.25
CA ALA A 37 -3.75 11.81 -22.98
C ALA A 37 -2.57 11.85 -21.99
N LEU A 38 -1.66 10.89 -22.12
CA LEU A 38 -0.35 10.94 -21.48
C LEU A 38 0.48 12.02 -22.18
N LEU A 39 0.62 13.19 -21.56
CA LEU A 39 1.56 14.20 -22.01
C LEU A 39 2.97 13.82 -21.55
N GLY A 40 3.66 13.04 -22.38
CA GLY A 40 5.12 13.01 -22.38
C GLY A 40 5.63 14.34 -22.90
N GLY A 41 6.38 15.08 -22.08
CA GLY A 41 7.02 16.32 -22.51
C GLY A 41 8.33 16.02 -23.21
N GLU A 42 8.33 16.06 -24.54
CA GLU A 42 9.56 16.11 -25.32
C GLU A 42 10.08 17.55 -25.36
N SER A 43 11.27 17.78 -24.81
CA SER A 43 11.97 19.06 -24.95
C SER A 43 12.66 19.11 -26.31
N GLY A 44 12.08 19.84 -27.26
CA GLY A 44 12.73 20.14 -28.53
C GLY A 44 14.01 20.96 -28.32
N GLY A 45 15.11 20.50 -28.92
CA GLY A 45 16.36 21.24 -29.04
C GLY A 45 16.78 21.29 -30.51
N ASP A 46 17.21 22.46 -30.97
CA ASP A 46 17.43 22.74 -32.39
C ASP A 46 18.53 21.91 -33.03
N ALA A 47 18.34 21.56 -34.30
CA ALA A 47 19.33 20.86 -35.12
C ALA A 47 20.10 21.85 -36.02
N PRO A 48 21.45 21.81 -36.05
CA PRO A 48 22.23 22.38 -37.14
C PRO A 48 22.32 21.39 -38.31
N ALA A 49 22.32 21.92 -39.53
CA ALA A 49 22.28 21.12 -40.75
C ALA A 49 23.66 20.61 -41.21
N GLY A 50 23.66 19.42 -41.80
CA GLY A 50 24.62 19.04 -42.85
C GLY A 50 25.86 18.24 -42.42
N VAL A 51 25.96 17.02 -42.92
CA VAL A 51 27.12 16.49 -43.68
C VAL A 51 26.62 15.34 -44.54
N ARG A 52 27.12 15.21 -45.78
CA ARG A 52 26.75 14.15 -46.72
C ARG A 52 27.63 12.91 -46.55
N GLY A 53 27.01 11.74 -46.71
CA GLY A 53 27.63 10.60 -47.41
C GLY A 53 28.44 9.61 -46.56
N SER A 54 27.98 8.35 -46.57
CA SER A 54 28.81 7.15 -46.78
C SER A 54 27.88 5.93 -46.86
N THR A 55 27.96 5.18 -47.95
CA THR A 55 27.31 3.86 -48.10
C THR A 55 27.97 2.83 -47.18
N PRO A 56 27.21 1.94 -46.51
CA PRO A 56 27.80 0.80 -45.82
C PRO A 56 28.18 -0.30 -46.83
N PRO A 57 29.34 -0.96 -46.68
CA PRO A 57 29.74 -2.06 -47.54
C PRO A 57 28.95 -3.35 -47.23
N THR A 58 28.50 -4.01 -48.28
CA THR A 58 28.06 -5.41 -48.24
C THR A 58 29.28 -6.34 -48.29
N GLY A 59 29.36 -7.31 -47.37
CA GLY A 59 30.34 -8.41 -47.44
C GLY A 59 30.93 -8.77 -46.08
N GLY A 60 30.74 -10.01 -45.64
CA GLY A 60 31.23 -10.48 -44.34
C GLY A 60 30.57 -11.78 -43.89
N GLU A 61 30.69 -12.85 -44.67
CA GLU A 61 30.40 -14.19 -44.18
C GLU A 61 31.38 -14.55 -43.06
N ALA A 62 30.86 -14.96 -41.90
CA ALA A 62 31.65 -15.45 -40.78
C ALA A 62 30.95 -16.67 -40.15
N THR A 63 31.08 -17.82 -40.78
CA THR A 63 30.68 -19.14 -40.25
C THR A 63 31.63 -19.56 -39.12
N GLY A 64 31.50 -18.92 -37.96
CA GLY A 64 32.25 -19.22 -36.74
C GLY A 64 31.36 -19.85 -35.66
N ALA A 65 31.05 -21.14 -35.79
CA ALA A 65 30.26 -21.88 -34.81
C ALA A 65 31.04 -22.18 -33.52
N ALA A 66 31.23 -21.16 -32.68
CA ALA A 66 31.76 -21.33 -31.33
C ALA A 66 30.69 -21.93 -30.42
N GLY A 67 30.96 -23.11 -29.85
CA GLY A 67 30.12 -23.75 -28.84
C GLY A 67 30.15 -22.98 -27.51
N GLY A 68 29.39 -21.89 -27.43
CA GLY A 68 29.24 -21.10 -26.20
C GLY A 68 28.52 -21.90 -25.12
N ALA A 69 29.12 -21.99 -23.94
CA ALA A 69 28.53 -22.72 -22.81
C ALA A 69 27.13 -22.16 -22.45
N PRO A 70 26.11 -23.01 -22.28
CA PRO A 70 24.76 -22.57 -21.96
C PRO A 70 24.73 -21.96 -20.55
N GLY A 71 24.70 -20.62 -20.48
CA GLY A 71 24.68 -19.89 -19.20
C GLY A 71 25.37 -18.52 -19.20
N GLN A 72 26.04 -18.10 -20.29
CA GLN A 72 26.60 -16.74 -20.39
C GLN A 72 25.48 -15.69 -20.53
N GLY A 73 24.95 -15.24 -19.39
CA GLY A 73 24.05 -14.09 -19.33
C GLY A 73 24.76 -12.84 -19.89
N ALA A 74 24.09 -12.14 -20.81
CA ALA A 74 24.65 -10.94 -21.41
C ALA A 74 24.90 -9.86 -20.34
N ARG A 75 26.17 -9.52 -20.11
CA ARG A 75 26.54 -8.39 -19.25
C ARG A 75 26.10 -7.08 -19.91
N ALA A 76 24.92 -6.61 -19.54
CA ALA A 76 24.45 -5.30 -19.95
C ALA A 76 25.36 -4.20 -19.39
N GLY A 77 25.57 -3.12 -20.16
CA GLY A 77 26.47 -2.00 -19.80
C GLY A 77 25.94 -1.12 -18.66
N GLY A 78 25.80 -1.69 -17.46
CA GLY A 78 25.28 -1.03 -16.26
C GLY A 78 23.76 -1.18 -16.08
N LEU A 79 23.28 -0.68 -14.93
CA LEU A 79 21.90 -0.84 -14.44
C LEU A 79 20.82 -0.50 -15.47
N GLY A 80 20.96 0.66 -16.15
CA GLY A 80 20.00 1.10 -17.16
C GLY A 80 19.96 0.20 -18.39
N GLY A 81 21.08 -0.48 -18.73
CA GLY A 81 21.10 -1.51 -19.76
C GLY A 81 20.36 -2.76 -19.32
N ALA A 82 20.62 -3.24 -18.09
CA ALA A 82 19.97 -4.43 -17.53
C ALA A 82 18.46 -4.24 -17.37
N LEU A 83 18.00 -3.07 -16.94
CA LEU A 83 16.57 -2.74 -16.87
C LEU A 83 15.92 -2.70 -18.25
N ARG A 84 16.53 -2.04 -19.26
CA ARG A 84 16.00 -2.05 -20.63
C ARG A 84 15.89 -3.47 -21.19
N LEU A 85 16.91 -4.31 -20.95
CA LEU A 85 16.92 -5.71 -21.36
C LEU A 85 15.80 -6.50 -20.65
N PHE A 86 15.66 -6.36 -19.33
CA PHE A 86 14.60 -7.00 -18.56
C PHE A 86 13.20 -6.60 -19.05
N ARG A 87 12.95 -5.31 -19.30
CA ARG A 87 11.68 -4.83 -19.89
C ARG A 87 11.41 -5.49 -21.25
N ALA A 88 12.39 -5.47 -22.15
CA ALA A 88 12.26 -6.07 -23.48
C ALA A 88 11.95 -7.58 -23.40
N GLN A 89 12.62 -8.31 -22.49
CA GLN A 89 12.35 -9.73 -22.22
C GLN A 89 10.93 -9.95 -21.68
N CYS A 90 10.48 -9.15 -20.71
CA CYS A 90 9.13 -9.21 -20.17
C CYS A 90 8.06 -8.99 -21.25
N HIS A 91 8.22 -8.00 -22.12
CA HIS A 91 7.29 -7.76 -23.22
C HIS A 91 7.32 -8.88 -24.27
N ALA A 92 8.50 -9.31 -24.71
CA ALA A 92 8.62 -10.40 -25.69
C ALA A 92 7.97 -11.69 -25.18
N ALA A 93 8.21 -12.05 -23.92
CA ALA A 93 7.61 -13.22 -23.31
C ALA A 93 6.09 -13.09 -23.11
N ALA A 94 5.59 -11.88 -22.84
CA ALA A 94 4.16 -11.60 -22.78
C ALA A 94 3.48 -11.73 -24.15
N CYS A 95 4.10 -11.21 -25.22
CA CYS A 95 3.62 -11.40 -26.60
C CYS A 95 3.60 -12.87 -27.01
N ASN A 96 4.61 -13.65 -26.62
CA ASN A 96 4.67 -15.09 -26.90
C ASN A 96 3.59 -15.88 -26.15
N ALA A 97 3.23 -15.46 -24.93
CA ALA A 97 2.24 -16.13 -24.09
C ALA A 97 0.79 -15.64 -24.28
N ASP A 98 0.57 -14.45 -24.84
CA ASP A 98 -0.74 -13.91 -25.26
C ASP A 98 -0.84 -13.87 -26.79
N ALA A 99 -0.64 -15.03 -27.44
CA ALA A 99 -0.68 -15.20 -28.91
C ALA A 99 -2.00 -14.76 -29.58
N ALA A 100 -3.00 -14.34 -28.80
CA ALA A 100 -4.31 -13.87 -29.25
C ALA A 100 -4.72 -12.50 -28.65
N GLY A 101 -3.83 -11.75 -27.99
CA GLY A 101 -4.26 -10.57 -27.23
C GLY A 101 -3.18 -9.55 -26.85
N LYS A 102 -3.67 -8.36 -26.46
CA LYS A 102 -2.92 -7.32 -25.72
C LYS A 102 -3.33 -7.31 -24.23
N ALA A 103 -3.88 -8.41 -23.71
CA ALA A 103 -4.48 -8.44 -22.38
C ALA A 103 -3.41 -8.50 -21.28
N ALA A 104 -2.25 -9.07 -21.58
CA ALA A 104 -1.11 -9.15 -20.68
C ALA A 104 -0.34 -7.81 -20.51
N GLU A 105 -0.35 -6.96 -21.53
CA GLU A 105 0.47 -5.72 -21.60
C GLU A 105 0.30 -4.81 -20.37
N PRO A 106 -0.92 -4.46 -19.88
CA PRO A 106 -1.10 -3.63 -18.69
C PRO A 106 -0.61 -4.30 -17.39
N LEU A 107 -0.64 -5.63 -17.32
CA LEU A 107 -0.16 -6.38 -16.15
C LEU A 107 1.37 -6.33 -16.08
N VAL A 108 2.02 -6.53 -17.22
CA VAL A 108 3.48 -6.54 -17.37
C VAL A 108 4.05 -5.15 -17.13
N GLU A 109 3.41 -4.11 -17.66
CA GLU A 109 3.74 -2.71 -17.36
C GLU A 109 3.63 -2.39 -15.86
N ALA A 110 2.55 -2.84 -15.20
CA ALA A 110 2.40 -2.66 -13.76
C ALA A 110 3.50 -3.38 -12.94
N ALA A 111 3.99 -4.52 -13.41
CA ALA A 111 5.11 -5.24 -12.79
C ALA A 111 6.46 -4.53 -13.03
N ILE A 112 6.73 -4.12 -14.27
CA ILE A 112 7.92 -3.36 -14.67
C ILE A 112 8.03 -2.06 -13.86
N GLN A 113 6.94 -1.28 -13.76
CA GLN A 113 6.89 -0.04 -13.00
C GLN A 113 7.22 -0.23 -11.51
N LEU A 114 6.93 -1.41 -10.95
CA LEU A 114 7.25 -1.74 -9.56
C LEU A 114 8.74 -2.07 -9.39
N VAL A 115 9.34 -2.80 -10.34
CA VAL A 115 10.79 -3.07 -10.39
C VAL A 115 11.56 -1.76 -10.57
N ASP A 116 11.17 -0.94 -11.54
CA ASP A 116 11.77 0.36 -11.82
C ASP A 116 11.73 1.29 -10.60
N ALA A 117 10.57 1.39 -9.93
CA ALA A 117 10.40 2.23 -8.75
C ALA A 117 11.39 1.88 -7.61
N LEU A 118 11.59 0.59 -7.35
CA LEU A 118 12.56 0.10 -6.35
C LEU A 118 14.00 0.35 -6.80
N VAL A 119 14.36 -0.18 -7.98
CA VAL A 119 15.76 -0.30 -8.43
C VAL A 119 16.34 1.06 -8.81
N LEU A 120 15.60 1.88 -9.57
CA LEU A 120 16.03 3.24 -9.87
C LEU A 120 16.00 4.12 -8.62
N GLY A 121 15.09 3.86 -7.68
CA GLY A 121 15.01 4.61 -6.43
C GLY A 121 16.26 4.49 -5.55
N ILE A 122 16.79 3.28 -5.41
CA ILE A 122 18.06 3.05 -4.71
C ILE A 122 19.20 3.77 -5.45
N SER A 123 19.27 3.64 -6.77
CA SER A 123 20.33 4.25 -7.58
C SER A 123 20.28 5.79 -7.66
N GLU A 124 19.10 6.41 -7.56
CA GLU A 124 18.93 7.88 -7.57
C GLU A 124 19.41 8.50 -6.25
N HIS A 125 19.13 7.83 -5.13
CA HIS A 125 19.52 8.31 -3.79
C HIS A 125 20.96 7.95 -3.40
N LEU A 126 21.46 6.81 -3.88
CA LEU A 126 22.74 6.23 -3.47
C LEU A 126 23.66 5.99 -4.68
N PRO A 127 24.04 7.02 -5.46
CA PRO A 127 24.89 6.87 -6.64
C PRO A 127 26.30 6.31 -6.34
N GLN A 128 26.73 6.33 -5.08
CA GLN A 128 27.95 5.67 -4.60
C GLN A 128 27.81 4.14 -4.55
N VAL A 129 26.59 3.62 -4.37
CA VAL A 129 26.32 2.19 -4.54
C VAL A 129 26.21 1.96 -6.04
N ARG A 130 27.22 1.32 -6.63
CA ARG A 130 27.22 0.93 -8.04
C ARG A 130 26.63 -0.47 -8.16
N PRO A 131 25.33 -0.63 -8.47
CA PRO A 131 24.75 -1.96 -8.51
C PRO A 131 25.25 -2.75 -9.72
N GLU A 132 25.68 -3.99 -9.48
CA GLU A 132 25.88 -4.95 -10.57
C GLU A 132 24.53 -5.53 -10.94
N ALA A 133 24.12 -5.36 -12.20
CA ALA A 133 22.83 -5.82 -12.68
C ALA A 133 23.00 -6.81 -13.83
N CYS A 134 22.43 -8.00 -13.68
CA CYS A 134 22.38 -9.03 -14.71
C CYS A 134 20.91 -9.35 -15.00
N SER A 135 20.55 -9.46 -16.27
CA SER A 135 19.23 -9.89 -16.71
C SER A 135 19.36 -11.13 -17.58
N THR A 136 18.59 -12.17 -17.28
CA THR A 136 18.62 -13.45 -17.99
C THR A 136 17.23 -13.85 -18.43
N VAL A 137 17.13 -14.33 -19.66
CA VAL A 137 15.93 -15.00 -20.17
C VAL A 137 15.82 -16.37 -19.48
N GLY A 138 14.61 -16.78 -19.09
CA GLY A 138 14.35 -18.14 -18.64
C GLY A 138 14.40 -19.14 -19.80
N GLY A 139 15.60 -19.41 -20.31
CA GLY A 139 15.84 -20.57 -21.16
C GLY A 139 15.73 -21.82 -20.31
N GLY A 140 14.78 -22.70 -20.63
CA GLY A 140 14.57 -23.99 -19.97
C GLY A 140 15.73 -24.94 -20.22
N GLY A 141 16.85 -24.74 -19.52
CA GLY A 141 17.99 -25.66 -19.54
C GLY A 141 17.58 -27.02 -18.97
N ALA A 142 18.01 -28.10 -19.63
CA ALA A 142 17.74 -29.46 -19.18
C ALA A 142 18.23 -29.64 -17.74
N GLY A 143 17.29 -29.91 -16.81
CA GLY A 143 17.57 -30.02 -15.37
C GLY A 143 17.07 -28.87 -14.49
N GLN A 144 16.53 -27.78 -15.05
CA GLN A 144 15.86 -26.76 -14.23
C GLN A 144 14.52 -27.25 -13.68
N SER A 145 14.18 -26.83 -12.44
CA SER A 145 12.87 -27.08 -11.82
C SER A 145 11.72 -26.64 -12.73
N ALA A 146 10.59 -27.35 -12.68
CA ALA A 146 9.37 -26.99 -13.41
C ALA A 146 8.82 -25.58 -13.06
N GLU A 147 9.26 -24.99 -11.95
CA GLU A 147 8.98 -23.60 -11.59
C GLU A 147 9.98 -22.62 -12.22
N ALA A 148 11.27 -22.96 -12.27
CA ALA A 148 12.27 -22.17 -12.99
C ALA A 148 12.01 -22.13 -14.51
N ALA A 149 11.51 -23.23 -15.08
CA ALA A 149 11.04 -23.32 -16.47
C ALA A 149 9.81 -22.44 -16.79
N ARG A 150 9.17 -21.80 -15.79
CA ARG A 150 8.07 -20.83 -15.98
C ARG A 150 8.51 -19.37 -15.82
N GLY A 151 9.75 -19.13 -15.42
CA GLY A 151 10.32 -17.79 -15.37
C GLY A 151 10.47 -17.24 -16.78
N LEU A 152 9.80 -16.13 -17.07
CA LEU A 152 9.84 -15.48 -18.39
C LEU A 152 11.11 -14.63 -18.56
N ALA A 153 11.37 -13.81 -17.55
CA ALA A 153 12.50 -12.91 -17.48
C ALA A 153 12.94 -12.77 -16.02
N SER A 154 14.23 -12.60 -15.78
CA SER A 154 14.74 -12.25 -14.47
C SER A 154 15.70 -11.07 -14.52
N LEU A 155 15.77 -10.37 -13.41
CA LEU A 155 16.71 -9.30 -13.13
C LEU A 155 17.28 -9.54 -11.73
N THR A 156 18.60 -9.67 -11.64
CA THR A 156 19.33 -9.71 -10.37
C THR A 156 20.14 -8.43 -10.25
N VAL A 157 19.98 -7.73 -9.14
CA VAL A 157 20.67 -6.48 -8.81
C VAL A 157 21.44 -6.67 -7.50
N ARG A 158 22.76 -6.54 -7.54
CA ARG A 158 23.63 -6.66 -6.36
C ARG A 158 24.08 -5.29 -5.89
N PHE A 159 24.10 -5.08 -4.59
CA PHE A 159 24.51 -3.87 -3.90
C PHE A 159 25.72 -4.21 -3.03
N ALA A 160 26.74 -3.34 -3.03
CA ALA A 160 27.96 -3.55 -2.26
C ALA A 160 27.79 -3.35 -0.73
N SER A 161 26.60 -2.94 -0.28
CA SER A 161 26.26 -2.71 1.12
C SER A 161 24.75 -2.82 1.32
N PRO A 162 24.25 -3.18 2.53
CA PRO A 162 22.83 -3.14 2.83
C PRO A 162 22.25 -1.72 2.70
N VAL A 163 21.02 -1.63 2.20
CA VAL A 163 20.30 -0.36 2.02
C VAL A 163 18.93 -0.41 2.69
N VAL A 164 18.55 0.71 3.32
CA VAL A 164 17.29 0.87 4.04
C VAL A 164 16.48 2.00 3.41
N GLY A 165 15.21 1.72 3.10
CA GLY A 165 14.25 2.67 2.57
C GLY A 165 13.24 3.13 3.63
N GLU A 166 13.25 4.42 3.94
CA GLU A 166 12.27 5.03 4.85
C GLU A 166 11.04 5.54 4.09
N ILE A 167 9.86 4.96 4.37
CA ILE A 167 8.59 5.37 3.76
C ILE A 167 8.06 6.65 4.42
N GLY A 168 8.30 7.81 3.78
CA GLY A 168 7.72 9.10 4.15
C GLY A 168 6.35 9.31 3.51
N THR A 169 5.25 9.11 4.23
CA THR A 169 3.88 9.40 3.75
C THR A 169 3.04 10.09 4.81
N ARG A 170 2.15 11.03 4.46
CA ARG A 170 1.17 11.59 5.42
C ARG A 170 0.20 10.56 6.01
N SER A 171 -0.03 9.48 5.28
CA SER A 171 -0.82 8.33 5.74
C SER A 171 -0.09 7.45 6.77
N ARG A 172 1.23 7.67 6.92
CA ARG A 172 2.25 6.88 7.62
C ARG A 172 2.08 5.37 7.53
N VAL A 173 3.09 4.71 6.98
CA VAL A 173 3.21 3.25 7.05
C VAL A 173 4.25 2.94 8.12
N ALA A 174 3.89 2.14 9.12
CA ALA A 174 4.79 1.73 10.21
C ALA A 174 5.75 0.60 9.76
N LEU A 175 6.34 0.76 8.58
CA LEU A 175 7.27 -0.16 7.94
C LEU A 175 8.53 0.58 7.46
N SER A 176 9.59 -0.18 7.26
CA SER A 176 10.77 0.18 6.47
C SER A 176 10.89 -0.78 5.30
N LEU A 177 11.67 -0.41 4.28
CA LEU A 177 12.18 -1.33 3.26
C LEU A 177 13.63 -1.65 3.60
N ARG A 178 14.10 -2.86 3.34
CA ARG A 178 15.48 -3.28 3.55
C ARG A 178 15.91 -4.24 2.45
N VAL A 179 17.14 -4.09 1.98
CA VAL A 179 17.78 -4.96 0.98
C VAL A 179 19.20 -5.21 1.45
N GLU A 180 19.52 -6.46 1.79
CA GLU A 180 20.78 -6.84 2.44
C GLU A 180 22.00 -6.83 1.49
N GLY A 181 21.80 -7.14 0.21
CA GLY A 181 22.91 -7.15 -0.76
C GLY A 181 22.57 -7.69 -2.15
N GLU A 182 21.59 -8.57 -2.30
CA GLU A 182 21.04 -8.95 -3.60
C GLU A 182 19.53 -8.74 -3.61
N LEU A 183 19.01 -8.17 -4.70
CA LEU A 183 17.59 -8.03 -4.98
C LEU A 183 17.30 -8.70 -6.32
N ARG A 184 16.47 -9.74 -6.30
CA ARG A 184 16.15 -10.55 -7.47
C ARG A 184 14.67 -10.48 -7.79
N PHE A 185 14.38 -10.21 -9.05
CA PHE A 185 13.04 -10.21 -9.62
C PHE A 185 12.94 -11.35 -10.64
N VAL A 186 11.86 -12.13 -10.56
CA VAL A 186 11.51 -13.11 -11.60
C VAL A 186 10.06 -12.91 -11.99
N LEU A 187 9.81 -12.61 -13.27
CA LEU A 187 8.46 -12.53 -13.81
C LEU A 187 8.01 -13.93 -14.23
N HIS A 188 6.89 -14.39 -13.68
CA HIS A 188 6.26 -15.67 -13.98
C HIS A 188 4.86 -15.45 -14.55
N CYS A 189 4.46 -16.32 -15.47
CA CYS A 189 3.10 -16.34 -16.00
C CYS A 189 2.40 -17.66 -15.68
N SER A 190 1.08 -17.60 -15.45
CA SER A 190 0.25 -18.80 -15.24
C SER A 190 0.07 -19.54 -16.58
N PRO A 191 0.52 -20.80 -16.72
CA PRO A 191 0.25 -21.56 -17.94
C PRO A 191 -1.22 -22.01 -18.02
N PRO A 192 -1.80 -22.24 -19.22
CA PRO A 192 -1.24 -22.02 -20.56
C PRO A 192 -1.81 -20.79 -21.28
N SER A 193 -2.67 -19.98 -20.64
CA SER A 193 -3.32 -18.82 -21.27
C SER A 193 -3.30 -17.60 -20.35
N LEU A 194 -2.91 -16.44 -20.88
CA LEU A 194 -2.91 -15.17 -20.17
C LEU A 194 -4.28 -14.48 -20.12
N LYS A 195 -5.29 -14.99 -20.84
CA LYS A 195 -6.61 -14.36 -20.93
C LYS A 195 -7.39 -14.47 -19.61
N GLY A 196 -7.24 -13.46 -18.76
CA GLY A 196 -7.85 -13.39 -17.42
C GLY A 196 -6.99 -13.98 -16.30
N SER A 197 -5.83 -14.56 -16.63
CA SER A 197 -4.91 -15.16 -15.65
C SER A 197 -4.02 -14.11 -14.98
N PRO A 198 -3.59 -14.34 -13.72
CA PRO A 198 -2.58 -13.51 -13.09
C PRO A 198 -1.20 -13.73 -13.71
N ILE A 199 -0.40 -12.67 -13.70
CA ILE A 199 1.07 -12.77 -13.74
C ILE A 199 1.61 -12.55 -12.32
N PHE A 200 2.78 -13.12 -12.04
CA PHE A 200 3.45 -12.98 -10.75
C PHE A 200 4.83 -12.36 -10.92
N LEU A 201 5.20 -11.45 -10.02
CA LEU A 201 6.56 -10.97 -9.87
C LEU A 201 7.09 -11.49 -8.54
N GLN A 202 7.88 -12.55 -8.59
CA GLN A 202 8.63 -13.04 -7.43
C GLN A 202 9.72 -12.03 -7.06
N VAL A 203 9.89 -11.78 -5.76
CA VAL A 203 10.87 -10.82 -5.25
C VAL A 203 11.65 -11.43 -4.09
N ASP A 204 12.93 -11.69 -4.32
CA ASP A 204 13.86 -12.20 -3.31
C ASP A 204 14.84 -11.10 -2.90
N GLY A 205 15.18 -11.06 -1.61
CA GLY A 205 16.08 -10.05 -1.03
C GLY A 205 15.43 -8.69 -0.71
N LEU A 206 14.14 -8.49 -0.98
CA LEU A 206 13.36 -7.37 -0.44
C LEU A 206 12.70 -7.77 0.88
N GLU A 207 13.13 -7.14 1.96
CA GLU A 207 12.46 -7.20 3.25
C GLU A 207 11.66 -5.93 3.51
N VAL A 208 10.55 -6.08 4.23
CA VAL A 208 9.70 -4.96 4.64
C VAL A 208 9.38 -5.08 6.13
N PRO A 209 10.37 -4.89 7.02
CA PRO A 209 10.17 -5.04 8.46
C PRO A 209 9.27 -3.94 9.04
N ALA A 210 8.56 -4.30 10.11
CA ALA A 210 7.92 -3.36 11.02
C ALA A 210 8.96 -2.43 11.67
N LEU A 211 8.52 -1.25 12.10
CA LEU A 211 9.40 -0.37 12.88
C LEU A 211 9.80 -1.09 14.18
N PRO A 212 11.10 -1.16 14.54
CA PRO A 212 11.56 -1.87 15.73
C PRO A 212 10.83 -1.42 17.01
N GLU A 213 10.51 -0.13 17.14
CA GLU A 213 9.80 0.37 18.32
C GLU A 213 8.32 -0.09 18.35
N ALA A 214 7.69 -0.36 17.20
CA ALA A 214 6.35 -0.94 17.16
C ALA A 214 6.35 -2.36 17.76
N VAL A 215 7.38 -3.14 17.45
CA VAL A 215 7.60 -4.48 18.03
C VAL A 215 7.90 -4.38 19.52
N GLN A 216 8.78 -3.48 19.95
CA GLN A 216 9.09 -3.25 21.37
C GLN A 216 7.84 -2.86 22.18
N VAL A 217 7.04 -1.91 21.70
CA VAL A 217 5.79 -1.49 22.35
C VAL A 217 4.80 -2.66 22.42
N ARG A 218 4.68 -3.46 21.35
CA ARG A 218 3.78 -4.63 21.33
C ARG A 218 4.20 -5.72 22.31
N THR A 219 5.49 -6.01 22.40
CA THR A 219 6.05 -6.98 23.37
C THR A 219 5.81 -6.53 24.80
N ARG A 220 6.03 -5.24 25.11
CA ARG A 220 5.77 -4.71 26.46
C ARG A 220 4.29 -4.68 26.82
N LEU A 221 3.42 -4.26 25.90
CA LEU A 221 1.98 -4.30 26.12
C LEU A 221 1.46 -5.71 26.40
N ARG A 222 1.98 -6.73 25.71
CA ARG A 222 1.68 -8.14 26.02
C ARG A 222 2.12 -8.53 27.43
N ALA A 223 3.35 -8.18 27.82
CA ALA A 223 3.90 -8.51 29.15
C ALA A 223 3.18 -7.77 30.30
N GLU A 224 2.82 -6.50 30.11
CA GLU A 224 2.26 -5.64 31.16
C GLU A 224 0.72 -5.73 31.27
N LEU A 225 0.00 -5.99 30.16
CA LEU A 225 -1.47 -6.06 30.14
C LEU A 225 -2.03 -7.49 30.10
N GLY A 226 -1.29 -8.44 29.51
CA GLY A 226 -1.76 -9.82 29.29
C GLY A 226 -3.09 -9.88 28.53
N ASP A 227 -4.02 -10.70 29.02
CA ASP A 227 -5.36 -10.87 28.44
C ASP A 227 -6.21 -9.58 28.43
N ARG A 228 -5.82 -8.55 29.20
CA ARG A 228 -6.48 -7.24 29.21
C ARG A 228 -6.01 -6.33 28.07
N MET A 229 -5.16 -6.82 27.16
CA MET A 229 -4.67 -6.06 26.02
C MET A 229 -5.76 -5.90 24.94
N ASP A 230 -6.40 -4.73 24.93
CA ASP A 230 -7.39 -4.31 23.95
C ASP A 230 -7.04 -2.91 23.39
N PRO A 231 -7.68 -2.43 22.30
CA PRO A 231 -7.36 -1.12 21.71
C PRO A 231 -7.33 0.04 22.70
N MET A 232 -8.27 0.09 23.65
CA MET A 232 -8.40 1.17 24.63
C MET A 232 -7.36 1.08 25.74
N THR A 233 -7.09 -0.10 26.30
CA THR A 233 -6.07 -0.28 27.33
C THR A 233 -4.66 -0.09 26.76
N ALA A 234 -4.40 -0.60 25.56
CA ALA A 234 -3.14 -0.39 24.85
C ALA A 234 -2.90 1.10 24.51
N TYR A 235 -3.94 1.82 24.06
CA TYR A 235 -3.81 3.25 23.78
C TYR A 235 -3.70 4.10 25.06
N ALA A 236 -4.37 3.72 26.14
CA ALA A 236 -4.20 4.37 27.45
C ALA A 236 -2.78 4.19 27.99
N TRP A 237 -2.21 2.99 27.88
CA TRP A 237 -0.80 2.73 28.21
C TRP A 237 0.14 3.58 27.35
N TRP A 238 -0.09 3.65 26.03
CA TRP A 238 0.74 4.44 25.11
C TRP A 238 0.80 5.91 25.51
N GLU A 239 -0.34 6.55 25.78
CA GLU A 239 -0.39 7.96 26.18
C GLU A 239 0.41 8.25 27.48
N CYS A 240 0.48 7.29 28.42
CA CYS A 240 1.27 7.42 29.65
C CYS A 240 2.79 7.28 29.43
N HIS A 241 3.23 6.46 28.46
CA HIS A 241 4.64 6.07 28.32
C HIS A 241 5.37 6.75 27.15
N ARG A 242 4.65 7.10 26.07
CA ARG A 242 5.21 7.55 24.78
C ARG A 242 6.24 8.68 24.88
N HIS A 243 6.02 9.65 25.76
CA HIS A 243 6.91 10.82 25.89
C HIS A 243 8.20 10.54 26.68
N LYS A 244 8.17 9.56 27.60
CA LYS A 244 9.31 9.20 28.45
C LYS A 244 10.19 8.11 27.82
N GLU A 245 9.55 7.13 27.19
CA GLU A 245 10.22 5.91 26.73
C GLU A 245 10.48 5.89 25.23
N PHE A 246 9.69 6.64 24.44
CA PHE A 246 9.77 6.68 22.99
C PHE A 246 9.82 8.14 22.49
N PRO A 247 10.76 8.99 22.95
CA PRO A 247 10.74 10.44 22.71
C PRO A 247 10.63 10.77 21.21
N LEU A 248 9.84 11.81 20.88
CA LEU A 248 9.49 12.19 19.50
C LEU A 248 10.71 12.45 18.60
N GLN A 249 11.82 12.89 19.18
CA GLN A 249 13.10 13.15 18.52
C GLN A 249 13.73 11.87 17.96
N GLU A 250 13.55 10.75 18.66
CA GLU A 250 14.26 9.50 18.39
C GLU A 250 13.29 8.50 17.75
N SER A 251 12.15 8.21 18.40
CA SER A 251 11.21 7.20 17.92
C SER A 251 10.46 7.62 16.66
N LYS A 252 10.70 6.88 15.57
CA LYS A 252 9.92 6.97 14.34
C LYS A 252 8.49 6.47 14.57
N PHE A 253 8.31 5.41 15.36
CA PHE A 253 6.96 4.91 15.67
C PHE A 253 6.10 5.97 16.39
N HIS A 254 6.66 6.71 17.35
CA HIS A 254 5.93 7.82 17.98
C HIS A 254 5.52 8.88 16.94
N ARG A 255 6.44 9.33 16.08
CA ARG A 255 6.12 10.28 15.00
C ARG A 255 5.05 9.75 14.04
N VAL A 256 5.03 8.43 13.78
CA VAL A 256 3.97 7.77 13.00
C VAL A 256 2.60 7.87 13.68
N VAL A 257 2.51 7.49 14.96
CA VAL A 257 1.25 7.55 15.72
C VAL A 257 0.77 8.99 15.87
N GLU A 258 1.67 9.91 16.25
CA GLU A 258 1.37 11.33 16.47
C GLU A 258 0.83 11.99 15.19
N SER A 259 1.36 11.61 14.02
CA SER A 259 0.86 12.10 12.73
C SER A 259 -0.61 11.84 12.43
N LEU A 260 -1.21 10.85 13.10
CA LEU A 260 -2.61 10.48 12.92
C LEU A 260 -3.46 11.03 14.06
N VAL A 261 -3.03 10.86 15.32
CA VAL A 261 -3.82 11.36 16.47
C VAL A 261 -3.84 12.89 16.57
N GLU A 262 -2.78 13.58 16.10
CA GLU A 262 -2.76 15.05 16.06
C GLU A 262 -3.60 15.66 14.92
N GLN A 263 -4.10 14.85 13.97
CA GLN A 263 -4.97 15.37 12.93
C GLN A 263 -6.28 15.88 13.55
N ARG A 264 -6.60 17.15 13.30
CA ARG A 264 -7.84 17.79 13.79
C ARG A 264 -9.10 16.96 13.52
N GLY A 265 -9.17 16.28 12.38
CA GLY A 265 -10.26 15.36 12.06
C GLY A 265 -10.35 14.17 13.02
N MET A 266 -9.21 13.53 13.34
CA MET A 266 -9.14 12.40 14.27
C MET A 266 -9.48 12.80 15.70
N LYS A 267 -8.97 13.94 16.19
CA LYS A 267 -9.34 14.49 17.51
C LYS A 267 -10.85 14.70 17.66
N MET A 268 -11.53 15.12 16.59
CA MET A 268 -12.98 15.31 16.58
C MET A 268 -13.79 13.99 16.54
N LEU A 269 -13.18 12.86 16.17
CA LEU A 269 -13.82 11.53 16.19
C LEU A 269 -13.71 10.83 17.56
N GLY A 270 -12.96 11.43 18.50
CA GLY A 270 -12.88 10.99 19.89
C GLY A 270 -11.90 9.83 20.16
N ARG A 271 -11.67 9.59 21.45
CA ARG A 271 -10.60 8.69 21.94
C ARG A 271 -10.67 7.27 21.39
N ARG A 272 -11.88 6.73 21.15
CA ARG A 272 -12.06 5.37 20.63
C ARG A 272 -11.47 5.21 19.23
N VAL A 273 -11.67 6.19 18.36
CA VAL A 273 -11.14 6.13 16.98
C VAL A 273 -9.62 6.29 16.98
N CYS A 274 -9.06 7.13 17.86
CA CYS A 274 -7.60 7.18 18.06
C CYS A 274 -7.05 5.83 18.54
N ALA A 275 -7.73 5.17 19.48
CA ALA A 275 -7.35 3.85 19.99
C ALA A 275 -7.40 2.75 18.92
N ASP A 276 -8.49 2.65 18.15
CA ASP A 276 -8.62 1.69 17.06
C ASP A 276 -7.58 1.92 15.94
N CYS A 277 -7.17 3.18 15.72
CA CYS A 277 -6.09 3.52 14.78
C CYS A 277 -4.69 3.21 15.32
N PHE A 278 -4.40 3.52 16.59
CA PHE A 278 -3.16 3.13 17.26
C PHE A 278 -2.99 1.60 17.24
N TRP A 279 -4.06 0.86 17.52
CA TRP A 279 -4.10 -0.60 17.46
C TRP A 279 -3.71 -1.15 16.09
N GLY A 280 -4.14 -0.48 15.01
CA GLY A 280 -3.73 -0.82 13.65
C GLY A 280 -2.23 -0.66 13.40
N TYR A 281 -1.61 0.41 13.92
CA TYR A 281 -0.16 0.60 13.81
C TYR A 281 0.64 -0.33 14.72
N LEU A 282 0.19 -0.53 15.96
CA LEU A 282 0.82 -1.39 16.94
C LEU A 282 1.01 -2.82 16.44
N HIS A 283 -0.01 -3.37 15.79
CA HIS A 283 0.05 -4.74 15.29
C HIS A 283 0.85 -4.89 13.99
N THR A 284 1.33 -3.82 13.36
CA THR A 284 2.12 -3.92 12.11
C THR A 284 3.22 -4.97 12.25
N THR A 285 3.25 -5.90 11.30
CA THR A 285 4.22 -6.98 11.20
C THR A 285 5.15 -6.78 10.02
N ASP A 286 6.28 -7.47 10.08
CA ASP A 286 7.15 -7.68 8.94
C ASP A 286 6.36 -8.30 7.78
N LEU A 287 6.60 -7.79 6.58
CA LEU A 287 6.04 -8.34 5.36
C LEU A 287 7.18 -9.01 4.59
N SER A 288 7.45 -10.28 4.91
CA SER A 288 8.36 -11.12 4.14
C SER A 288 7.74 -11.40 2.76
N LEU A 289 7.90 -10.49 1.81
CA LEU A 289 7.27 -10.56 0.48
C LEU A 289 7.83 -11.74 -0.32
N ASP A 290 6.97 -12.67 -0.72
CA ASP A 290 7.29 -13.79 -1.61
C ASP A 290 7.15 -13.34 -3.08
N ARG A 291 5.94 -12.91 -3.43
CA ARG A 291 5.62 -12.43 -4.78
C ARG A 291 4.46 -11.45 -4.79
N PHE A 292 4.50 -10.56 -5.76
CA PHE A 292 3.37 -9.74 -6.18
C PHE A 292 2.54 -10.50 -7.23
N GLU A 293 1.22 -10.34 -7.17
CA GLU A 293 0.25 -10.98 -8.06
C GLU A 293 -0.59 -9.90 -8.73
N PHE A 294 -0.47 -9.77 -10.06
CA PHE A 294 -1.16 -8.76 -10.86
C PHE A 294 -2.31 -9.41 -11.61
N ARG A 295 -3.53 -8.91 -11.41
CA ARG A 295 -4.77 -9.46 -12.00
C ARG A 295 -5.55 -8.38 -12.75
N PRO A 296 -6.19 -8.71 -13.89
CA PRO A 296 -7.19 -7.84 -14.49
C PRO A 296 -8.33 -7.56 -13.49
N ASP A 297 -8.66 -6.29 -13.27
CA ASP A 297 -9.80 -5.86 -12.45
C ASP A 297 -10.40 -4.56 -13.02
N GLY A 298 -11.47 -4.73 -13.81
CA GLY A 298 -12.20 -3.61 -14.42
C GLY A 298 -12.91 -2.68 -13.44
N ARG A 299 -12.86 -2.96 -12.12
CA ARG A 299 -13.35 -2.04 -11.07
C ARG A 299 -12.33 -0.96 -10.72
N LEU A 300 -11.08 -1.08 -11.19
CA LEU A 300 -10.01 -0.09 -11.01
C LEU A 300 -9.77 0.69 -12.32
N GLN A 301 -9.47 1.98 -12.21
CA GLN A 301 -9.29 2.87 -13.37
C GLN A 301 -8.16 2.42 -14.31
N GLY A 302 -7.11 1.78 -13.78
CA GLY A 302 -6.01 1.23 -14.58
C GLY A 302 -6.24 -0.21 -15.07
N GLY A 303 -7.41 -0.81 -14.83
CA GLY A 303 -7.74 -2.18 -15.25
C GLY A 303 -6.95 -3.30 -14.56
N VAL A 304 -6.02 -2.97 -13.65
CA VAL A 304 -5.12 -3.92 -12.97
C VAL A 304 -5.22 -3.75 -11.46
N SER A 305 -5.37 -4.87 -10.76
CA SER A 305 -5.26 -4.97 -9.30
C SER A 305 -3.98 -5.71 -8.90
N LEU A 306 -3.39 -5.27 -7.79
CA LEU A 306 -2.19 -5.84 -7.20
C LEU A 306 -2.51 -6.49 -5.84
N ALA A 307 -2.10 -7.75 -5.68
CA ALA A 307 -2.06 -8.45 -4.40
C ALA A 307 -0.61 -8.84 -4.06
N ALA A 308 -0.32 -9.11 -2.79
CA ALA A 308 0.97 -9.65 -2.36
C ALA A 308 0.77 -10.97 -1.63
N ARG A 309 1.67 -11.92 -1.89
CA ARG A 309 1.84 -13.13 -1.08
C ARG A 309 3.04 -12.91 -0.16
N LEU A 310 2.87 -13.30 1.09
CA LEU A 310 3.95 -13.32 2.06
C LEU A 310 4.49 -14.76 2.16
N ARG A 311 5.80 -14.90 2.36
CA ARG A 311 6.41 -16.16 2.81
C ARG A 311 5.75 -16.62 4.13
N PRO A 312 5.76 -17.92 4.47
CA PRO A 312 5.26 -18.39 5.76
C PRO A 312 5.87 -17.61 6.95
N PRO A 313 5.16 -17.43 8.06
CA PRO A 313 5.73 -16.85 9.27
C PRO A 313 6.87 -17.73 9.80
N SER A 314 7.90 -17.10 10.35
CA SER A 314 9.08 -17.74 10.96
C SER A 314 8.77 -18.51 12.25
N GLY A 315 7.68 -18.16 12.95
CA GLY A 315 7.26 -18.80 14.18
C GLY A 315 5.86 -18.41 14.65
N ALA A 316 5.41 -19.04 15.74
CA ALA A 316 4.04 -18.92 16.24
C ALA A 316 3.61 -17.49 16.61
N GLY A 317 4.49 -16.72 17.28
CA GLY A 317 4.18 -15.33 17.66
C GLY A 317 4.02 -14.40 16.44
N GLU A 318 4.83 -14.61 15.39
CA GLU A 318 4.66 -13.88 14.13
C GLU A 318 3.38 -14.30 13.40
N ALA A 319 3.03 -15.59 13.43
CA ALA A 319 1.79 -16.09 12.86
C ALA A 319 0.54 -15.47 13.53
N GLU A 320 0.55 -15.37 14.87
CA GLU A 320 -0.50 -14.70 15.65
C GLU A 320 -0.61 -13.21 15.28
N ASP A 321 0.52 -12.49 15.26
CA ASP A 321 0.54 -11.06 14.89
C ASP A 321 0.04 -10.84 13.46
N ARG A 322 0.49 -11.63 12.49
CA ARG A 322 0.01 -11.56 11.09
C ARG A 322 -1.47 -11.86 10.98
N ALA A 323 -2.00 -12.82 11.75
CA ALA A 323 -3.43 -13.10 11.81
C ALA A 323 -4.23 -11.91 12.38
N ARG A 324 -3.73 -11.27 13.44
CA ARG A 324 -4.32 -10.07 14.05
C ARG A 324 -4.35 -8.89 13.08
N VAL A 325 -3.23 -8.61 12.38
CA VAL A 325 -3.15 -7.59 11.32
C VAL A 325 -4.18 -7.85 10.23
N ARG A 326 -4.26 -9.09 9.75
CA ARG A 326 -5.15 -9.46 8.64
C ARG A 326 -6.61 -9.27 9.02
N GLU A 327 -7.00 -9.57 10.26
CA GLU A 327 -8.35 -9.28 10.76
C GLU A 327 -8.64 -7.76 10.87
N ILE A 328 -7.70 -6.97 11.40
CA ILE A 328 -7.84 -5.49 11.42
C ILE A 328 -8.01 -4.94 10.00
N MET A 329 -7.19 -5.39 9.05
CA MET A 329 -7.28 -4.99 7.65
C MET A 329 -8.63 -5.37 7.02
N ARG A 330 -9.09 -6.62 7.19
CA ARG A 330 -10.40 -7.08 6.68
C ARG A 330 -11.55 -6.20 7.20
N ARG A 331 -11.54 -5.90 8.51
CA ARG A 331 -12.57 -5.05 9.14
C ARG A 331 -12.58 -3.64 8.58
N THR A 332 -11.42 -2.99 8.49
CA THR A 332 -11.27 -1.65 7.91
C THR A 332 -11.68 -1.61 6.44
N LEU A 333 -11.32 -2.63 5.65
CA LEU A 333 -11.71 -2.71 4.24
C LEU A 333 -13.22 -2.89 4.06
N ARG A 334 -13.85 -3.81 4.81
CA ARG A 334 -15.31 -4.07 4.75
C ARG A 334 -16.12 -2.84 5.17
N GLY A 335 -15.81 -2.23 6.32
CA GLY A 335 -16.61 -1.14 6.86
C GLY A 335 -16.29 0.24 6.29
N HIS A 336 -15.03 0.51 5.93
CA HIS A 336 -14.54 1.90 5.87
C HIS A 336 -13.63 2.24 4.68
N ARG A 337 -13.34 1.31 3.74
CA ARG A 337 -12.39 1.56 2.62
C ARG A 337 -12.57 2.92 1.91
N PRO A 338 -13.76 3.37 1.50
CA PRO A 338 -13.88 4.64 0.76
C PRO A 338 -13.48 5.87 1.58
N ALA A 339 -13.80 5.89 2.88
CA ALA A 339 -13.43 6.98 3.79
C ALA A 339 -11.94 6.90 4.15
N ALA A 340 -11.48 5.70 4.53
CA ALA A 340 -10.10 5.48 4.91
C ALA A 340 -9.11 5.74 3.76
N ASN A 341 -9.46 5.40 2.51
CA ASN A 341 -8.62 5.65 1.34
C ASN A 341 -8.45 7.15 1.03
N ARG A 342 -9.37 8.02 1.48
CA ARG A 342 -9.23 9.48 1.36
C ARG A 342 -8.26 10.06 2.40
N LEU A 343 -8.18 9.44 3.58
CA LEU A 343 -7.32 9.87 4.69
C LEU A 343 -5.92 9.26 4.59
N ALA A 344 -5.84 7.96 4.35
CA ALA A 344 -4.62 7.16 4.39
C ALA A 344 -4.45 6.29 3.12
N PRO A 345 -4.36 6.89 1.91
CA PRO A 345 -4.36 6.13 0.65
C PRO A 345 -3.29 5.05 0.55
N SER A 346 -2.05 5.31 1.02
CA SER A 346 -0.97 4.31 0.98
C SER A 346 -1.25 3.13 1.92
N GLY A 347 -1.64 3.40 3.17
CA GLY A 347 -1.97 2.35 4.15
C GLY A 347 -3.17 1.49 3.73
N ILE A 348 -4.18 2.09 3.09
CA ILE A 348 -5.35 1.36 2.60
C ILE A 348 -5.08 0.60 1.30
N ASN A 349 -4.18 1.08 0.44
CA ASN A 349 -3.69 0.25 -0.67
C ASN A 349 -2.85 -0.91 -0.16
N LEU A 350 -1.97 -0.72 0.83
CA LEU A 350 -1.24 -1.82 1.47
C LEU A 350 -2.19 -2.85 2.10
N ALA A 351 -3.23 -2.42 2.82
CA ALA A 351 -4.26 -3.31 3.35
C ALA A 351 -5.01 -4.05 2.23
N ALA A 352 -5.37 -3.38 1.13
CA ALA A 352 -6.02 -4.00 -0.01
C ALA A 352 -5.11 -5.00 -0.74
N MET A 353 -3.79 -4.76 -0.78
CA MET A 353 -2.79 -5.68 -1.34
C MET A 353 -2.71 -7.00 -0.56
N LEU A 354 -2.84 -6.94 0.77
CA LEU A 354 -2.70 -8.08 1.66
C LEU A 354 -4.01 -8.81 1.98
N ALA A 355 -5.14 -8.09 1.98
CA ALA A 355 -6.44 -8.60 2.46
C ALA A 355 -7.64 -8.22 1.58
N GLY A 356 -7.45 -7.57 0.42
CA GLY A 356 -8.57 -7.16 -0.46
C GLY A 356 -9.38 -8.35 -1.00
N ALA A 357 -8.69 -9.42 -1.40
CA ALA A 357 -9.31 -10.65 -1.89
C ALA A 357 -10.18 -11.35 -0.81
N ASP A 358 -9.71 -11.41 0.44
CA ASP A 358 -10.43 -11.99 1.59
C ASP A 358 -11.80 -11.33 1.89
N VAL A 359 -12.03 -10.15 1.31
CA VAL A 359 -13.25 -9.37 1.51
C VAL A 359 -14.01 -9.09 0.20
N GLY A 360 -13.66 -9.80 -0.89
CA GLY A 360 -14.31 -9.69 -2.21
C GLY A 360 -14.02 -8.38 -2.96
N GLN A 361 -13.14 -7.53 -2.44
CA GLN A 361 -12.84 -6.22 -3.01
C GLN A 361 -11.63 -6.26 -3.96
N PRO A 362 -11.43 -5.22 -4.80
CA PRO A 362 -10.20 -5.08 -5.56
C PRO A 362 -8.96 -5.10 -4.67
N GLY A 363 -7.84 -5.56 -5.21
CA GLY A 363 -6.52 -5.39 -4.59
C GLY A 363 -6.09 -3.92 -4.49
N ALA A 364 -4.79 -3.70 -4.34
CA ALA A 364 -4.18 -2.38 -4.45
C ALA A 364 -4.19 -1.89 -5.91
N CYS A 365 -4.10 -0.57 -6.08
CA CYS A 365 -3.74 0.04 -7.35
C CYS A 365 -2.21 -0.04 -7.53
N PRO A 366 -1.68 -0.71 -8.57
CA PRO A 366 -0.24 -0.89 -8.77
C PRO A 366 0.53 0.43 -8.73
N GLN A 367 -0.01 1.49 -9.37
CA GLN A 367 0.60 2.81 -9.44
C GLN A 367 0.74 3.48 -8.07
N VAL A 368 -0.17 3.20 -7.12
CA VAL A 368 -0.06 3.70 -5.74
C VAL A 368 1.03 2.97 -4.96
N VAL A 369 1.23 1.67 -5.22
CA VAL A 369 2.30 0.88 -4.59
C VAL A 369 3.66 1.20 -5.22
N ALA A 370 3.76 1.30 -6.54
CA ALA A 370 4.98 1.79 -7.21
C ALA A 370 5.38 3.18 -6.70
N LYS A 371 4.42 4.11 -6.54
CA LYS A 371 4.66 5.43 -5.92
C LYS A 371 5.07 5.35 -4.44
N LEU A 372 4.69 4.29 -3.73
CA LEU A 372 5.08 4.07 -2.34
C LEU A 372 6.54 3.62 -2.21
N LEU A 373 7.06 2.91 -3.21
CA LEU A 373 8.41 2.36 -3.27
C LEU A 373 9.41 3.26 -4.03
N SER A 374 8.91 4.18 -4.86
CA SER A 374 9.72 5.07 -5.69
C SER A 374 10.40 6.18 -4.87
N PRO A 375 11.53 6.75 -5.36
CA PRO A 375 12.34 7.70 -4.60
C PRO A 375 11.60 9.01 -4.30
N ALA A 376 11.74 9.48 -3.07
CA ALA A 376 11.31 10.82 -2.68
C ALA A 376 12.29 11.85 -3.25
N ARG A 377 11.82 12.84 -4.03
CA ARG A 377 12.63 13.91 -4.60
C ARG A 377 12.78 15.12 -3.68
N TRP A 378 11.85 15.30 -2.75
CA TRP A 378 11.94 16.30 -1.69
C TRP A 378 11.31 15.77 -0.40
N TRP A 379 12.06 15.91 0.68
CA TRP A 379 11.66 15.58 2.04
C TRP A 379 12.29 16.60 3.01
N GLY A 380 12.01 16.46 4.30
CA GLY A 380 12.51 17.36 5.33
C GLY A 380 11.55 17.47 6.52
N PRO A 381 12.04 18.02 7.65
CA PRO A 381 11.22 18.35 8.80
C PRO A 381 10.17 19.42 8.49
N GLY A 382 9.07 19.41 9.24
CA GLY A 382 8.18 20.58 9.31
C GLY A 382 8.82 21.73 10.09
N GLU A 383 8.25 22.93 9.96
CA GLU A 383 8.76 24.12 10.66
C GLU A 383 8.39 24.11 12.16
N ASP A 384 7.18 23.63 12.49
CA ASP A 384 6.58 23.77 13.81
C ASP A 384 6.13 22.45 14.48
N GLY A 385 5.97 22.51 15.80
CA GLY A 385 5.37 21.45 16.62
C GLY A 385 6.20 20.18 16.63
N TRP A 386 5.54 19.01 16.63
CA TRP A 386 6.23 17.73 16.56
C TRP A 386 6.80 17.44 15.15
N HIS A 387 6.25 18.08 14.09
CA HIS A 387 6.66 17.86 12.70
C HIS A 387 8.14 18.19 12.45
N ARG A 388 8.72 19.11 13.22
CA ARG A 388 10.15 19.46 13.15
C ARG A 388 11.09 18.32 13.53
N HIS A 389 10.58 17.29 14.19
CA HIS A 389 11.32 16.08 14.57
C HIS A 389 11.17 14.95 13.54
N ASP A 390 10.31 15.12 12.52
CA ASP A 390 10.10 14.14 11.44
C ASP A 390 10.78 14.58 10.14
N ALA A 391 12.02 14.12 9.90
CA ALA A 391 12.74 14.38 8.66
C ALA A 391 12.01 13.94 7.37
N SER A 392 10.95 13.14 7.47
CA SER A 392 10.14 12.71 6.33
C SER A 392 8.83 13.51 6.15
N TRP A 393 8.57 14.53 6.99
CA TRP A 393 7.28 15.25 7.03
C TRP A 393 6.89 15.90 5.71
N LEU A 394 7.87 16.53 5.03
CA LEU A 394 7.64 17.22 3.75
C LEU A 394 7.62 16.27 2.53
N CYS A 395 7.79 14.96 2.73
CA CYS A 395 7.66 13.92 1.69
C CYS A 395 6.21 13.79 1.21
N THR A 396 5.81 14.72 0.35
CA THR A 396 4.42 15.03 -0.02
C THR A 396 4.36 15.49 -1.47
N ASP A 397 3.24 15.25 -2.15
CA ASP A 397 3.03 15.81 -3.49
C ASP A 397 2.89 17.34 -3.42
N ARG A 398 3.47 18.05 -4.40
CA ARG A 398 3.25 19.50 -4.54
C ARG A 398 1.83 19.75 -5.00
N LYS A 399 1.22 20.79 -4.44
CA LYS A 399 -0.18 21.14 -4.67
C LYS A 399 -0.33 22.61 -5.06
N ASP A 400 -1.30 22.89 -5.91
CA ASP A 400 -1.72 24.26 -6.20
C ASP A 400 -2.47 24.90 -5.02
N ARG A 401 -2.85 26.17 -5.19
CA ARG A 401 -3.65 26.92 -4.21
C ARG A 401 -5.06 26.33 -3.96
N LEU A 402 -5.52 25.40 -4.81
CA LEU A 402 -6.79 24.68 -4.68
C LEU A 402 -6.62 23.29 -4.05
N GLY A 403 -5.39 22.90 -3.68
CA GLY A 403 -5.07 21.60 -3.09
C GLY A 403 -4.99 20.43 -4.10
N ARG A 404 -5.05 20.71 -5.40
CA ARG A 404 -4.88 19.74 -6.48
C ARG A 404 -3.40 19.41 -6.62
N VAL A 405 -3.08 18.14 -6.88
CA VAL A 405 -1.69 17.72 -7.11
C VAL A 405 -1.22 18.26 -8.45
N VAL A 406 -0.13 19.04 -8.44
CA VAL A 406 0.54 19.55 -9.65
C VAL A 406 1.78 18.74 -10.01
N GLU A 407 2.47 18.20 -8.99
CA GLU A 407 3.65 17.37 -9.17
C GLU A 407 3.61 16.23 -8.17
N GLY A 408 3.56 15.00 -8.68
CA GLY A 408 3.72 13.80 -7.88
C GLY A 408 5.20 13.46 -7.70
N GLN A 409 5.57 13.01 -6.51
CA GLN A 409 6.89 12.39 -6.26
C GLN A 409 6.72 10.99 -5.63
N GLY A 410 7.81 10.24 -5.50
CA GLY A 410 7.83 9.02 -4.71
C GLY A 410 7.70 9.26 -3.21
N ARG A 411 8.03 8.22 -2.43
CA ARG A 411 7.79 8.18 -0.98
C ARG A 411 8.92 7.53 -0.19
N THR A 412 9.87 6.85 -0.84
CA THR A 412 10.97 6.20 -0.15
C THR A 412 12.19 7.09 -0.10
N ILE A 413 12.73 7.28 1.11
CA ILE A 413 14.02 7.91 1.36
C ILE A 413 15.03 6.79 1.59
N TRP A 414 15.77 6.41 0.55
CA TRP A 414 16.83 5.41 0.66
C TRP A 414 18.07 5.99 1.34
N ARG A 415 18.70 5.18 2.19
CA ARG A 415 20.00 5.42 2.82
C ARG A 415 20.80 4.11 2.85
N LEU A 416 22.13 4.22 2.90
CA LEU A 416 22.95 3.09 3.35
C LEU A 416 22.50 2.69 4.75
N GLU A 417 22.47 1.39 5.05
CA GLU A 417 22.39 0.96 6.43
C GLU A 417 23.69 1.38 7.11
N THR A 418 23.61 2.31 8.05
CA THR A 418 24.74 2.58 8.94
C THR A 418 24.96 1.32 9.77
N VAL A 419 25.99 0.57 9.43
CA VAL A 419 26.52 -0.47 10.30
C VAL A 419 26.92 0.25 11.59
N CYS A 420 26.07 0.17 12.60
CA CYS A 420 26.41 0.57 13.94
C CYS A 420 27.40 -0.48 14.44
N ASP A 421 28.68 -0.28 14.11
CA ASP A 421 29.76 -1.22 14.43
C ASP A 421 29.63 -1.67 15.89
N GLY A 422 29.31 -2.95 16.08
CA GLY A 422 28.91 -3.51 17.38
C GLY A 422 30.04 -3.53 18.43
N ALA A 423 31.18 -2.92 18.13
CA ALA A 423 32.44 -2.94 18.86
C ALA A 423 32.42 -2.19 20.22
N GLY A 424 31.26 -1.70 20.69
CA GLY A 424 31.20 -0.80 21.85
C GLY A 424 30.08 -1.02 22.87
N ARG A 425 29.10 -1.91 22.62
CA ARG A 425 28.06 -2.24 23.63
C ARG A 425 28.21 -3.65 24.19
N GLY A 426 29.36 -3.87 24.83
CA GLY A 426 29.43 -4.82 25.93
C GLY A 426 28.40 -4.44 27.01
N ALA A 427 27.95 -5.43 27.80
CA ALA A 427 26.82 -5.28 28.71
C ALA A 427 27.00 -4.13 29.71
N ALA A 428 26.37 -2.98 29.42
CA ALA A 428 26.25 -1.88 30.37
C ALA A 428 25.23 -2.27 31.45
N THR A 429 25.71 -2.44 32.67
CA THR A 429 24.89 -2.57 33.88
C THR A 429 23.88 -1.43 33.99
N PRO A 430 22.66 -1.66 34.51
CA PRO A 430 21.61 -0.64 34.55
C PRO A 430 21.90 0.38 35.66
N GLY A 431 22.73 1.39 35.37
CA GLY A 431 23.22 2.24 36.45
C GLY A 431 24.03 3.50 36.11
N GLU A 432 23.86 4.16 34.96
CA GLU A 432 24.22 5.59 34.85
C GLU A 432 23.56 6.30 33.65
N ARG A 433 23.19 7.58 33.85
CA ARG A 433 22.60 8.42 32.79
C ARG A 433 23.67 9.35 32.22
N GLY A 434 24.02 9.19 30.94
CA GLY A 434 25.01 10.04 30.28
C GLY A 434 24.70 10.32 28.81
N GLY A 435 24.76 11.61 28.44
CA GLY A 435 25.09 12.12 27.10
C GLY A 435 24.38 11.55 25.88
N GLY A 436 23.38 12.27 25.36
CA GLY A 436 22.82 11.98 24.04
C GLY A 436 23.82 12.23 22.89
N HIS A 437 23.74 11.42 21.84
CA HIS A 437 24.38 11.68 20.55
C HIS A 437 23.31 11.87 19.48
N CYS A 438 23.29 13.05 18.87
CA CYS A 438 22.46 13.32 17.70
C CYS A 438 22.99 12.54 16.49
N PRO A 439 22.13 12.08 15.57
CA PRO A 439 22.56 11.54 14.29
C PRO A 439 23.27 12.63 13.46
N ALA A 440 24.18 12.20 12.58
CA ALA A 440 25.06 13.05 11.79
C ALA A 440 24.31 14.10 10.94
N PRO A 441 24.92 15.27 10.66
CA PRO A 441 24.34 16.28 9.79
C PRO A 441 24.13 15.75 8.36
N LEU A 442 23.12 16.29 7.69
CA LEU A 442 22.81 15.98 6.28
C LEU A 442 24.03 16.23 5.38
N PRO A 443 24.24 15.41 4.33
CA PRO A 443 25.34 15.60 3.39
C PRO A 443 25.23 16.98 2.69
N PRO A 444 26.35 17.73 2.57
CA PRO A 444 26.34 19.02 1.88
C PRO A 444 26.10 18.81 0.38
N GLY A 445 25.05 19.42 -0.17
CA GLY A 445 24.80 19.37 -1.62
C GLY A 445 23.35 19.59 -2.08
N GLN A 446 22.35 19.47 -1.19
CA GLN A 446 20.95 19.71 -1.60
C GLN A 446 20.60 21.21 -1.67
N PRO A 447 19.86 21.66 -2.70
CA PRO A 447 19.47 23.06 -2.84
C PRO A 447 18.48 23.46 -1.75
N ARG A 448 18.87 24.41 -0.90
CA ARG A 448 17.94 25.04 0.05
C ARG A 448 16.85 25.79 -0.71
N PRO A 449 15.56 25.70 -0.33
CA PRO A 449 14.53 26.54 -0.92
C PRO A 449 14.82 28.04 -0.66
N PRO A 450 14.50 28.93 -1.60
CA PRO A 450 14.91 30.32 -1.51
C PRO A 450 14.14 31.11 -0.43
N HIS A 451 14.91 31.83 0.38
CA HIS A 451 14.52 32.91 1.30
C HIS A 451 13.66 32.57 2.54
N CYS A 452 14.34 32.44 3.69
CA CYS A 452 13.84 32.96 4.96
C CYS A 452 14.82 34.03 5.48
N LYS A 453 14.32 35.23 5.79
CA LYS A 453 15.09 36.29 6.46
C LYS A 453 15.35 35.91 7.93
N PRO A 454 16.46 36.34 8.55
CA PRO A 454 16.66 36.14 9.98
C PRO A 454 15.62 36.94 10.77
N ALA A 455 14.96 36.30 11.73
CA ALA A 455 14.07 36.96 12.66
C ALA A 455 14.90 37.70 13.72
N GLY A 456 14.78 39.03 13.78
CA GLY A 456 15.33 39.83 14.86
C GLY A 456 14.57 39.57 16.17
N ARG A 457 15.28 39.69 17.30
CA ARG A 457 14.64 39.72 18.63
C ARG A 457 13.76 40.96 18.75
N SER A 458 12.55 40.78 19.27
CA SER A 458 11.79 41.85 19.93
C SER A 458 10.96 41.24 21.04
N ASP A 459 11.27 41.61 22.28
CA ASP A 459 10.34 41.48 23.40
C ASP A 459 9.15 42.45 23.23
N GLU A 460 8.22 42.42 24.20
CA GLU A 460 6.97 43.18 24.28
C GLU A 460 5.77 42.69 23.46
N ALA A 461 4.68 42.40 24.18
CA ALA A 461 3.41 41.91 23.64
C ALA A 461 2.28 42.94 23.81
N PRO A 462 1.62 43.40 22.73
CA PRO A 462 0.44 44.25 22.83
C PRO A 462 -0.86 43.45 22.90
N ARG A 463 -1.72 43.77 23.88
CA ARG A 463 -3.07 43.15 24.04
C ARG A 463 -4.02 43.59 22.91
N CYS A 464 -4.42 42.68 22.02
CA CYS A 464 -5.33 43.00 20.91
C CYS A 464 -6.83 42.83 21.26
N ARG A 465 -7.53 43.95 21.52
CA ARG A 465 -9.01 44.02 21.62
C ARG A 465 -9.67 44.25 20.24
N LYS A 466 -9.81 43.23 19.38
CA LYS A 466 -10.71 43.28 18.20
C LYS A 466 -11.41 41.93 17.94
N GLY A 467 -12.57 41.71 18.56
CA GLY A 467 -13.24 40.39 18.59
C GLY A 467 -14.77 40.35 18.58
N ALA A 468 -15.47 41.39 18.13
CA ALA A 468 -16.95 41.43 18.15
C ALA A 468 -17.61 41.48 16.75
N ARG A 469 -17.19 42.40 15.86
CA ARG A 469 -17.91 42.68 14.60
C ARG A 469 -17.85 41.56 13.54
N GLY A 470 -16.88 40.65 13.61
CA GLY A 470 -16.75 39.53 12.65
C GLY A 470 -17.75 38.39 12.84
N ARG A 471 -18.19 38.11 14.08
CA ARG A 471 -19.05 36.93 14.38
C ARG A 471 -20.47 37.09 13.84
N ALA A 472 -21.05 38.29 13.91
CA ALA A 472 -22.40 38.56 13.41
C ALA A 472 -22.52 38.34 11.89
N ALA A 473 -21.52 38.77 11.11
CA ALA A 473 -21.50 38.60 9.65
C ALA A 473 -21.47 37.12 9.23
N ILE A 474 -20.77 36.26 9.99
CA ILE A 474 -20.69 34.81 9.71
C ILE A 474 -22.02 34.13 10.03
N LEU A 475 -22.63 34.42 11.19
CA LEU A 475 -23.94 33.88 11.58
C LEU A 475 -25.06 34.33 10.62
N GLY A 476 -24.99 35.56 10.11
CA GLY A 476 -25.91 36.09 9.09
C GLY A 476 -25.79 35.42 7.71
N ARG A 477 -24.63 34.86 7.35
CA ARG A 477 -24.46 34.07 6.11
C ARG A 477 -24.98 32.63 6.28
N LEU A 478 -24.68 31.98 7.41
CA LEU A 478 -25.12 30.62 7.71
C LEU A 478 -26.66 30.48 7.79
N SER A 479 -27.34 31.51 8.32
CA SER A 479 -28.81 31.55 8.40
C SER A 479 -29.52 31.89 7.08
N ARG A 480 -28.82 32.41 6.06
CA ARG A 480 -29.33 32.47 4.68
C ARG A 480 -29.17 31.12 3.99
N LEU A 481 -28.00 30.49 4.10
CA LEU A 481 -27.72 29.15 3.57
C LEU A 481 -28.73 28.09 4.05
N ARG A 482 -29.07 28.08 5.35
CA ARG A 482 -30.12 27.19 5.89
C ARG A 482 -31.50 27.39 5.25
N ARG A 483 -31.88 28.63 4.91
CA ARG A 483 -33.17 28.93 4.25
C ARG A 483 -33.19 28.50 2.79
N CYS A 484 -32.10 28.69 2.05
CA CYS A 484 -31.98 28.21 0.67
C CYS A 484 -32.08 26.68 0.59
N VAL A 485 -31.38 25.95 1.48
CA VAL A 485 -31.45 24.48 1.53
C VAL A 485 -32.86 23.99 1.90
N ALA A 486 -33.52 24.63 2.88
CA ALA A 486 -34.88 24.27 3.26
C ALA A 486 -35.92 24.55 2.16
N ALA A 487 -35.71 25.57 1.32
CA ALA A 487 -36.56 25.85 0.17
C ALA A 487 -36.36 24.82 -0.97
N HIS A 488 -35.13 24.37 -1.19
CA HIS A 488 -34.82 23.34 -2.20
C HIS A 488 -35.44 21.98 -1.83
N LEU A 489 -35.30 21.57 -0.57
CA LEU A 489 -35.85 20.30 -0.06
C LEU A 489 -37.39 20.22 -0.04
N ARG A 490 -38.11 21.33 -0.28
CA ARG A 490 -39.58 21.34 -0.45
C ARG A 490 -40.03 21.14 -1.89
N ARG A 491 -39.14 21.22 -2.88
CA ARG A 491 -39.47 21.00 -4.31
C ARG A 491 -39.39 19.55 -4.76
N ASP A 492 -38.61 18.70 -4.07
CA ASP A 492 -38.32 17.32 -4.49
C ASP A 492 -39.15 16.25 -3.75
N ARG A 493 -40.44 16.52 -3.48
CA ARG A 493 -41.39 15.49 -3.03
C ARG A 493 -42.25 15.03 -4.22
N PRO A 494 -42.01 13.84 -4.79
CA PRO A 494 -42.95 13.24 -5.72
C PRO A 494 -44.18 12.74 -4.94
N GLU A 495 -45.37 13.10 -5.43
CA GLU A 495 -46.63 12.49 -5.00
C GLU A 495 -46.92 11.21 -5.80
N HIS A 496 -47.74 10.34 -5.20
CA HIS A 496 -48.27 9.07 -5.74
C HIS A 496 -47.35 7.85 -5.86
N ALA A 497 -47.60 6.88 -5.00
CA ALA A 497 -47.60 5.46 -5.35
C ALA A 497 -48.72 4.76 -4.55
N ALA A 498 -49.71 4.21 -5.26
CA ALA A 498 -50.75 3.33 -4.71
C ALA A 498 -50.46 1.87 -5.13
N PRO A 499 -50.93 0.84 -4.40
CA PRO A 499 -50.49 -0.53 -4.60
C PRO A 499 -51.28 -1.25 -5.71
N ALA A 500 -50.59 -2.12 -6.46
CA ALA A 500 -51.21 -3.03 -7.41
C ALA A 500 -51.30 -4.46 -6.82
N GLU A 501 -52.52 -4.88 -6.49
CA GLU A 501 -52.88 -6.29 -6.32
C GLU A 501 -53.55 -6.83 -7.59
N LYS A 502 -53.59 -8.16 -7.73
CA LYS A 502 -54.23 -8.98 -8.79
C LYS A 502 -53.54 -8.98 -10.16
N GLU A 503 -52.81 -10.07 -10.43
CA GLU A 503 -53.03 -10.88 -11.64
C GLU A 503 -52.37 -12.27 -11.52
N ALA A 504 -53.11 -13.25 -10.99
CA ALA A 504 -52.66 -14.65 -10.89
C ALA A 504 -53.85 -15.62 -10.74
N ARG A 505 -54.85 -15.56 -11.65
CA ARG A 505 -56.01 -16.48 -11.61
C ARG A 505 -56.77 -16.60 -12.95
N GLN A 506 -56.14 -17.14 -13.99
CA GLN A 506 -56.87 -17.64 -15.17
C GLN A 506 -56.08 -18.72 -15.95
N ALA A 507 -56.14 -19.96 -15.45
CA ALA A 507 -55.78 -21.18 -16.20
C ALA A 507 -56.28 -22.44 -15.46
N ARG A 508 -57.60 -22.63 -15.38
CA ARG A 508 -58.22 -23.90 -14.95
C ARG A 508 -59.49 -24.21 -15.75
N GLY A 509 -59.29 -24.88 -16.86
CA GLY A 509 -60.13 -25.98 -17.34
C GLY A 509 -59.14 -27.08 -17.79
N GLY A 510 -59.36 -28.38 -17.58
CA GLY A 510 -60.56 -29.07 -17.13
C GLY A 510 -60.67 -30.35 -17.96
N GLY A 511 -60.37 -31.50 -17.38
CA GLY A 511 -60.30 -32.78 -18.11
C GLY A 511 -59.87 -33.92 -17.20
N THR A 512 -60.67 -34.98 -17.15
CA THR A 512 -60.66 -35.98 -16.08
C THR A 512 -60.24 -37.38 -16.52
N SER A 513 -59.80 -38.16 -15.51
CA SER A 513 -59.90 -39.63 -15.42
C SER A 513 -58.78 -40.52 -16.00
N PRO A 514 -58.62 -41.75 -15.46
CA PRO A 514 -57.31 -42.41 -15.39
C PRO A 514 -57.27 -43.82 -16.01
N ARG A 515 -56.06 -44.40 -16.14
CA ARG A 515 -55.86 -45.87 -15.98
C ARG A 515 -54.38 -46.30 -15.81
N GLN A 516 -54.17 -47.04 -14.71
CA GLN A 516 -53.41 -48.30 -14.56
C GLN A 516 -52.03 -48.53 -15.23
N GLY A 517 -51.11 -49.09 -14.41
CA GLY A 517 -49.85 -49.75 -14.82
C GLY A 517 -48.59 -49.00 -14.35
N GLY A 518 -47.60 -49.61 -13.66
CA GLY A 518 -47.54 -50.94 -13.06
C GLY A 518 -46.13 -51.34 -12.59
N VAL A 519 -46.02 -51.91 -11.38
CA VAL A 519 -45.12 -53.03 -11.01
C VAL A 519 -43.58 -52.88 -11.18
N ARG A 520 -42.85 -52.52 -10.10
CA ARG A 520 -41.85 -53.35 -9.34
C ARG A 520 -41.07 -52.45 -8.33
N THR A 521 -40.90 -52.75 -7.02
CA THR A 521 -40.36 -53.95 -6.32
C THR A 521 -38.82 -54.02 -6.50
N LEU A 522 -37.93 -54.12 -5.50
CA LEU A 522 -38.02 -54.37 -4.03
C LEU A 522 -36.83 -53.68 -3.29
N ALA A 523 -36.84 -53.69 -1.95
CA ALA A 523 -35.72 -53.28 -1.09
C ALA A 523 -35.00 -54.51 -0.48
N ALA A 524 -33.74 -54.38 -0.04
CA ALA A 524 -33.23 -54.97 1.22
C ALA A 524 -31.73 -54.66 1.50
N LEU A 525 -31.48 -54.05 2.68
CA LEU A 525 -30.49 -54.41 3.72
C LEU A 525 -29.11 -55.02 3.35
N ALA A 526 -28.01 -54.40 3.85
CA ALA A 526 -27.24 -54.95 5.00
C ALA A 526 -26.10 -54.02 5.53
N ARG A 527 -26.16 -53.73 6.84
CA ARG A 527 -25.09 -53.69 7.89
C ARG A 527 -23.68 -53.08 7.62
N GLY A 528 -23.25 -52.17 8.51
CA GLY A 528 -21.83 -51.85 8.82
C GLY A 528 -21.20 -52.86 9.80
N PRO A 529 -20.17 -52.55 10.63
CA PRO A 529 -19.53 -51.25 10.97
C PRO A 529 -18.06 -51.15 10.43
N GLY A 530 -17.18 -50.20 10.77
CA GLY A 530 -17.24 -48.97 11.60
C GLY A 530 -16.32 -48.97 12.84
N HIS A 531 -15.41 -47.98 12.98
CA HIS A 531 -14.57 -47.75 14.18
C HIS A 531 -14.16 -46.27 14.35
N ALA A 532 -13.99 -45.82 15.60
CA ALA A 532 -13.54 -44.48 15.97
C ALA A 532 -12.27 -44.53 16.85
N SER A 533 -11.50 -43.45 16.87
CA SER A 533 -10.54 -43.12 17.93
C SER A 533 -10.30 -41.61 17.98
N CYS A 534 -9.70 -41.14 19.09
CA CYS A 534 -9.87 -39.79 19.61
C CYS A 534 -8.59 -39.35 20.35
N TRP A 535 -8.40 -38.02 20.49
CA TRP A 535 -7.53 -37.33 21.48
C TRP A 535 -6.00 -37.38 21.26
N PRO A 536 -5.23 -36.47 21.92
CA PRO A 536 -5.64 -35.32 22.75
C PRO A 536 -5.60 -33.97 22.02
#